data_AF-A0A7H1Q1V8-F1
#
_entry.id   AF-A0A7H1Q1V8-F1
#
_cell.length_a   1.000
_cell.length_b   1.000
_cell.length_c   1.000
_cell.angle_alpha   90.00
_cell.angle_beta   90.00
_cell.angle_gamma   90.00
#
_symmetry.space_group_name_H-M   'P 1'
#
loop_
_entity.id
_entity.type
_entity.pdbx_description
1 polymer ?
#
loop_
_entity_poly.entity_id
_entity_poly.type
_entity_poly.pdbx_seq_one_letter_code
_entity_poly.pdbx_strand_id
1 'polypeptide(L)'
;MWRCSGLRWSGDGLVLAWEGGRGSALAWGKRVGFAVPEGSGRVCVGARGHTCPVRAAVSGRGTGARCEECARLDRAHSVAADTIADDPRPYRVYLAWFGPGLVKVGITAVERGPARLLEQGAICFSWLGTGPLMAARRTEEMLRTALGVPDRIAYAEKRAVRARLPGTAEERAAEVRALHRRAVALDRWPESLRAEPCEVVDHVRAFGLEGVPAAFGEVTELVPGGAIGGELVAAAGPDLHLAVRGRGVVVLDTRLIRGWGLVPSLRDDDELALPVREFHQEQDGLF
;
A
#
# COMPACT_ATOMS: atom_id res chain seq x y z
N MET A 1 14.21 -22.32 0.95
CA MET A 1 13.00 -21.66 1.49
C MET A 1 13.28 -20.18 1.70
N TRP A 2 12.41 -19.31 1.23
CA TRP A 2 12.57 -17.85 1.28
C TRP A 2 11.55 -17.25 2.23
N ARG A 3 11.91 -16.16 2.92
CA ARG A 3 11.01 -15.42 3.79
C ARG A 3 10.98 -13.97 3.37
N CYS A 4 9.79 -13.50 2.98
CA CYS A 4 9.59 -12.14 2.54
C CYS A 4 9.56 -11.20 3.76
N SER A 5 10.39 -10.17 3.74
CA SER A 5 10.38 -9.10 4.74
C SER A 5 9.42 -7.98 4.37
N GLY A 6 9.06 -7.85 3.08
CA GLY A 6 7.98 -6.99 2.59
C GLY A 6 8.27 -6.39 1.22
N LEU A 7 7.27 -5.74 0.64
CA LEU A 7 7.41 -4.93 -0.58
C LEU A 7 7.93 -3.54 -0.24
N ARG A 8 8.83 -3.01 -1.06
CA ARG A 8 9.41 -1.66 -0.91
C ARG A 8 9.35 -0.92 -2.24
N TRP A 9 9.00 0.36 -2.14
CA TRP A 9 9.10 1.32 -3.24
C TRP A 9 10.37 2.15 -3.02
N SER A 10 11.29 2.13 -3.99
CA SER A 10 12.46 3.01 -4.01
C SER A 10 12.47 3.83 -5.30
N GLY A 11 13.40 4.78 -5.41
CA GLY A 11 13.62 5.53 -6.66
C GLY A 11 13.97 4.62 -7.84
N ASP A 12 14.57 3.47 -7.57
CA ASP A 12 14.96 2.46 -8.57
C ASP A 12 13.81 1.48 -8.93
N GLY A 13 12.63 1.66 -8.34
CA GLY A 13 11.42 0.88 -8.64
C GLY A 13 10.96 -0.01 -7.49
N LEU A 14 10.25 -1.08 -7.85
CA LEU A 14 9.58 -1.96 -6.91
C LEU A 14 10.48 -3.14 -6.53
N VAL A 15 10.65 -3.40 -5.23
CA VAL A 15 11.49 -4.49 -4.73
C VAL A 15 10.77 -5.34 -3.70
N LEU A 16 10.76 -6.65 -3.90
CA LEU A 16 10.39 -7.60 -2.86
C LEU A 16 11.63 -7.91 -2.01
N ALA A 17 11.60 -7.50 -0.75
CA ALA A 17 12.71 -7.70 0.17
C ALA A 17 12.57 -9.06 0.89
N TRP A 18 13.71 -9.70 1.13
CA TRP A 18 13.81 -11.01 1.77
C TRP A 18 14.59 -10.92 3.08
N GLU A 19 14.38 -11.88 3.99
CA GLU A 19 15.27 -12.07 5.14
C GLU A 19 16.71 -12.34 4.66
N GLY A 20 17.70 -11.84 5.40
CA GLY A 20 19.11 -11.88 5.00
C GLY A 20 19.55 -10.74 4.06
N GLY A 21 18.70 -9.75 3.81
CA GLY A 21 19.08 -8.51 3.10
C GLY A 21 19.00 -8.59 1.57
N ARG A 22 18.67 -9.77 1.00
CA ARG A 22 18.45 -9.92 -0.44
C ARG A 22 17.18 -9.17 -0.87
N GLY A 23 17.23 -8.57 -2.07
CA GLY A 23 16.06 -7.99 -2.74
C GLY A 23 15.84 -8.65 -4.10
N SER A 24 14.57 -8.71 -4.52
CA SER A 24 14.19 -9.06 -5.89
C SER A 24 13.49 -7.87 -6.53
N ALA A 25 14.16 -7.24 -7.50
CA ALA A 25 13.54 -6.20 -8.32
C ALA A 25 12.34 -6.78 -9.09
N LEU A 26 11.26 -6.00 -9.13
CA LEU A 26 9.99 -6.33 -9.76
C LEU A 26 9.77 -5.33 -10.90
N ALA A 27 10.16 -5.74 -12.11
CA ALA A 27 9.89 -5.00 -13.33
C ALA A 27 8.54 -5.44 -13.93
N TRP A 28 7.87 -4.55 -14.66
CA TRP A 28 6.67 -4.91 -15.41
C TRP A 28 6.98 -5.98 -16.44
N GLY A 29 6.06 -6.91 -16.63
CA GLY A 29 6.25 -8.09 -17.48
C GLY A 29 7.08 -9.20 -16.82
N LYS A 30 7.64 -8.98 -15.63
CA LYS A 30 8.39 -10.02 -14.92
C LYS A 30 7.44 -11.08 -14.39
N ARG A 31 7.79 -12.34 -14.61
CA ARG A 31 7.15 -13.50 -14.00
C ARG A 31 7.40 -13.52 -12.49
N VAL A 32 6.33 -13.61 -11.70
CA VAL A 32 6.37 -13.76 -10.25
C VAL A 32 5.63 -15.04 -9.90
N GLY A 33 6.33 -15.99 -9.27
CA GLY A 33 5.74 -17.26 -8.86
C GLY A 33 6.35 -17.82 -7.58
N PHE A 34 5.50 -18.28 -6.67
CA PHE A 34 5.91 -18.98 -5.45
C PHE A 34 4.82 -19.93 -4.96
N ALA A 35 5.24 -20.92 -4.18
CA ALA A 35 4.36 -21.83 -3.46
C ALA A 35 4.62 -21.81 -1.96
N VAL A 36 3.60 -22.14 -1.20
CA VAL A 36 3.65 -22.38 0.25
C VAL A 36 3.74 -23.89 0.44
N PRO A 37 4.84 -24.44 0.99
CA PRO A 37 4.99 -25.88 1.16
C PRO A 37 3.86 -26.49 2.00
N GLU A 38 3.46 -27.72 1.67
CA GLU A 38 2.55 -28.50 2.51
C GLU A 38 3.11 -28.65 3.93
N GLY A 39 2.21 -28.70 4.92
CA GLY A 39 2.58 -28.80 6.34
C GLY A 39 3.29 -27.57 6.93
N SER A 40 3.52 -26.51 6.14
CA SER A 40 4.07 -25.26 6.67
C SER A 40 3.01 -24.43 7.40
N GLY A 41 3.46 -23.58 8.32
CA GLY A 41 2.60 -22.65 9.04
C GLY A 41 3.15 -21.23 8.98
N ARG A 42 2.25 -20.24 9.02
CA ARG A 42 2.64 -18.84 9.12
C ARG A 42 3.05 -18.53 10.55
N VAL A 43 4.26 -17.98 10.71
CA VAL A 43 4.82 -17.66 12.03
C VAL A 43 5.04 -16.16 12.20
N CYS A 44 4.98 -15.72 13.45
CA CYS A 44 5.22 -14.34 13.84
C CYS A 44 6.61 -13.87 13.39
N VAL A 45 6.67 -12.73 12.70
CA VAL A 45 7.93 -12.12 12.21
C VAL A 45 8.70 -11.37 13.30
N GLY A 46 8.21 -11.38 14.53
CA GLY A 46 8.80 -10.65 15.65
C GLY A 46 8.56 -9.14 15.60
N ALA A 47 9.31 -8.36 16.38
CA ALA A 47 9.13 -6.92 16.54
C ALA A 47 10.48 -6.21 16.63
N ARG A 48 10.55 -4.97 16.12
CA ARG A 48 11.74 -4.10 16.24
C ARG A 48 13.07 -4.72 15.78
N GLY A 49 13.04 -5.51 14.70
CA GLY A 49 14.22 -6.18 14.18
C GLY A 49 14.61 -7.47 14.92
N HIS A 50 13.92 -7.83 15.99
CA HIS A 50 14.10 -9.08 16.70
C HIS A 50 13.05 -10.11 16.26
N THR A 51 13.47 -11.37 16.13
CA THR A 51 12.58 -12.49 15.83
C THR A 51 11.69 -12.81 17.03
N CYS A 52 10.51 -13.39 16.78
CA CYS A 52 9.61 -13.80 17.86
C CYS A 52 10.23 -15.00 18.60
N PRO A 53 10.45 -14.93 19.93
CA PRO A 53 11.14 -15.99 20.67
C PRO A 53 10.36 -17.30 20.67
N VAL A 54 9.02 -17.21 20.66
CA VAL A 54 8.12 -18.37 20.65
C VAL A 54 7.66 -18.77 19.24
N ARG A 55 8.08 -18.03 18.20
CA ARG A 55 7.64 -18.24 16.80
C ARG A 55 6.14 -18.49 16.67
N ALA A 56 5.34 -17.72 17.42
CA ALA A 56 3.90 -17.93 17.56
C ALA A 56 3.23 -18.05 16.19
N ALA A 57 2.32 -19.01 16.05
CA ALA A 57 1.48 -19.14 14.86
C ALA A 57 0.62 -17.88 14.69
N VAL A 58 0.47 -17.44 13.44
CA VAL A 58 -0.37 -16.30 13.06
C VAL A 58 -1.29 -16.69 11.92
N SER A 59 -2.44 -16.03 11.80
CA SER A 59 -3.44 -16.35 10.78
C SER A 59 -2.93 -16.14 9.35
N GLY A 60 -3.30 -17.02 8.42
CA GLY A 60 -3.04 -16.85 6.98
C GLY A 60 -3.84 -15.70 6.33
N ARG A 61 -4.98 -15.31 6.92
CA ARG A 61 -5.89 -14.25 6.40
C ARG A 61 -5.47 -12.83 6.79
N GLY A 62 -4.77 -12.67 7.91
CA GLY A 62 -4.45 -11.34 8.45
C GLY A 62 -3.36 -10.63 7.64
N THR A 63 -3.48 -9.31 7.43
CA THR A 63 -2.35 -8.53 6.87
C THR A 63 -1.24 -8.27 7.90
N GLY A 64 -1.52 -8.51 9.18
CA GLY A 64 -0.53 -8.49 10.26
C GLY A 64 0.19 -9.82 10.38
N ALA A 65 1.52 -9.81 10.36
CA ALA A 65 2.35 -11.02 10.51
C ALA A 65 2.93 -11.17 11.93
N ARG A 66 2.27 -10.61 12.94
CA ARG A 66 2.75 -10.58 14.33
C ARG A 66 1.71 -11.15 15.29
N CYS A 67 2.17 -11.89 16.28
CA CYS A 67 1.34 -12.21 17.45
C CYS A 67 1.05 -10.95 18.27
N GLU A 68 0.08 -11.05 19.18
CA GLU A 68 -0.40 -9.93 19.99
C GLU A 68 0.74 -9.21 20.73
N GLU A 69 1.63 -9.94 21.39
CA GLU A 69 2.72 -9.35 22.16
C GLU A 69 3.73 -8.62 21.27
N CYS A 70 4.16 -9.24 20.16
CA CYS A 70 5.03 -8.57 19.20
C CYS A 70 4.34 -7.35 18.55
N ALA A 71 3.04 -7.41 18.30
CA ALA A 71 2.29 -6.26 17.77
C ALA A 71 2.17 -5.13 18.80
N ARG A 72 1.97 -5.45 20.08
CA ARG A 72 1.97 -4.48 21.19
C ARG A 72 3.32 -3.79 21.32
N LEU A 73 4.41 -4.56 21.29
CA LEU A 73 5.78 -4.05 21.31
C LEU A 73 6.08 -3.15 20.11
N ASP A 74 5.66 -3.53 18.90
CA ASP A 74 5.89 -2.73 17.68
C ASP A 74 5.14 -1.38 17.73
N ARG A 75 3.88 -1.38 18.22
CA ARG A 75 3.04 -0.18 18.29
C ARG A 75 3.52 0.86 19.29
N ALA A 76 4.06 0.44 20.44
CA ALA A 76 4.51 1.37 21.49
C ALA A 76 5.61 2.35 21.05
N HIS A 77 6.25 2.13 19.89
CA HIS A 77 7.34 2.97 19.36
C HIS A 77 7.05 3.46 17.94
N SER A 78 5.81 3.37 17.48
CA SER A 78 5.42 3.99 16.21
C SER A 78 5.46 5.51 16.36
N VAL A 79 5.96 6.22 15.35
CA VAL A 79 5.83 7.69 15.25
C VAL A 79 4.35 8.11 15.21
N ALA A 80 3.44 7.19 14.90
CA ALA A 80 1.99 7.39 14.99
C ALA A 80 1.43 7.20 16.42
N ALA A 81 2.24 6.69 17.36
CA ALA A 81 1.95 6.85 18.78
C ALA A 81 2.46 8.24 19.17
N ASP A 82 1.67 8.98 19.94
CA ASP A 82 2.00 10.33 20.43
C ASP A 82 3.21 10.39 21.38
N THR A 83 4.07 9.37 21.38
CA THR A 83 5.17 9.17 22.32
C THR A 83 6.50 9.78 21.87
N ILE A 84 6.63 10.22 20.60
CA ILE A 84 7.80 10.98 20.14
C ILE A 84 7.37 12.44 19.98
N ALA A 85 7.46 13.21 21.07
CA ALA A 85 7.16 14.64 21.07
C ALA A 85 8.26 15.47 20.38
N ASP A 86 9.51 14.98 20.40
CA ASP A 86 10.71 15.76 20.05
C ASP A 86 11.47 15.19 18.85
N ASP A 87 10.78 14.85 17.76
CA ASP A 87 11.46 14.53 16.50
C ASP A 87 11.88 15.83 15.78
N PRO A 88 13.19 16.11 15.63
CA PRO A 88 13.66 17.35 15.03
C PRO A 88 13.51 17.37 13.50
N ARG A 89 13.20 16.23 12.87
CA ARG A 89 13.08 16.15 11.41
C ARG A 89 11.88 16.97 10.93
N PRO A 90 11.98 17.61 9.75
CA PRO A 90 10.85 18.27 9.14
C PRO A 90 9.86 17.25 8.55
N TYR A 91 8.58 17.59 8.60
CA TYR A 91 7.46 16.81 8.09
C TYR A 91 6.69 17.59 7.03
N ARG A 92 6.13 16.87 6.06
CA ARG A 92 5.20 17.37 5.06
C ARG A 92 3.78 16.91 5.38
N VAL A 93 2.82 17.81 5.17
CA VAL A 93 1.39 17.52 5.08
C VAL A 93 1.05 17.31 3.60
N TYR A 94 0.18 16.36 3.28
CA TYR A 94 -0.23 16.05 1.91
C TYR A 94 -1.72 15.70 1.80
N LEU A 95 -2.27 15.88 0.60
CA LEU A 95 -3.50 15.23 0.14
C LEU A 95 -3.12 14.01 -0.68
N ALA A 96 -3.74 12.86 -0.39
CA ALA A 96 -3.56 11.62 -1.14
C ALA A 96 -4.92 11.12 -1.64
N TRP A 97 -5.05 10.97 -2.96
CA TRP A 97 -6.23 10.50 -3.67
C TRP A 97 -5.97 9.08 -4.20
N PHE A 98 -6.89 8.16 -3.91
CA PHE A 98 -6.77 6.73 -4.25
C PHE A 98 -7.70 6.29 -5.39
N GLY A 99 -8.65 7.16 -5.74
CA GLY A 99 -9.73 6.94 -6.71
C GLY A 99 -10.88 7.90 -6.39
N PRO A 100 -11.90 7.99 -7.25
CA PRO A 100 -12.99 8.95 -7.09
C PRO A 100 -13.61 8.91 -5.69
N GLY A 101 -13.66 10.06 -5.01
CA GLY A 101 -14.24 10.19 -3.66
C GLY A 101 -13.38 9.62 -2.52
N LEU A 102 -12.19 9.10 -2.80
CA LEU A 102 -11.30 8.47 -1.81
C LEU A 102 -10.04 9.30 -1.64
N VAL A 103 -10.18 10.38 -0.86
CA VAL A 103 -9.07 11.27 -0.48
C VAL A 103 -8.83 11.19 1.02
N LYS A 104 -7.57 11.32 1.43
CA LYS A 104 -7.23 11.61 2.82
C LYS A 104 -6.16 12.68 2.92
N VAL A 105 -6.06 13.28 4.09
CA VAL A 105 -4.90 14.08 4.50
C VAL A 105 -3.93 13.15 5.22
N GLY A 106 -2.64 13.44 5.13
CA GLY A 106 -1.65 12.72 5.93
C GLY A 106 -0.36 13.51 6.12
N ILE A 107 0.50 12.99 7.01
CA ILE A 107 1.86 13.51 7.18
C ILE A 107 2.95 12.47 6.87
N THR A 108 4.13 12.96 6.52
CA THR A 108 5.34 12.14 6.37
C THR A 108 6.60 12.96 6.60
N ALA A 109 7.67 12.34 7.12
CA ALA A 109 8.97 13.00 7.20
C ALA A 109 9.45 13.37 5.80
N VAL A 110 10.06 14.56 5.64
CA VAL A 110 10.54 15.06 4.34
C VAL A 110 11.45 14.05 3.65
N GLU A 111 12.32 13.37 4.40
CA GLU A 111 13.27 12.37 3.91
C GLU A 111 12.60 11.15 3.23
N ARG A 112 11.35 10.82 3.61
CA ARG A 112 10.60 9.73 2.98
C ARG A 112 10.08 10.13 1.60
N GLY A 113 9.87 11.43 1.39
CA GLY A 113 9.45 11.99 0.11
C GLY A 113 8.22 11.29 -0.50
N PRO A 114 8.15 11.22 -1.84
CA PRO A 114 7.05 10.56 -2.56
C PRO A 114 6.93 9.05 -2.33
N ALA A 115 7.99 8.37 -1.86
CA ALA A 115 7.97 6.92 -1.64
C ALA A 115 6.88 6.51 -0.65
N ARG A 116 6.60 7.35 0.35
CA ARG A 116 5.49 7.14 1.30
C ARG A 116 4.11 7.07 0.61
N LEU A 117 3.92 7.79 -0.49
CA LEU A 117 2.66 7.86 -1.22
C LEU A 117 2.52 6.65 -2.16
N LEU A 118 3.62 6.23 -2.78
CA LEU A 118 3.71 4.97 -3.52
C LEU A 118 3.37 3.77 -2.63
N GLU A 119 3.99 3.67 -1.45
CA GLU A 119 3.73 2.62 -0.45
C GLU A 119 2.29 2.57 0.04
N GLN A 120 1.58 3.71 0.04
CA GLN A 120 0.17 3.78 0.40
C GLN A 120 -0.77 3.44 -0.76
N GLY A 121 -0.24 3.40 -1.99
CA GLY A 121 -1.00 3.20 -3.22
C GLY A 121 -1.80 4.42 -3.66
N ALA A 122 -1.36 5.63 -3.31
CA ALA A 122 -2.02 6.88 -3.72
C ALA A 122 -1.81 7.11 -5.21
N ILE A 123 -2.92 7.17 -5.97
CA ILE A 123 -2.89 7.39 -7.41
C ILE A 123 -2.45 8.82 -7.73
N CYS A 124 -3.01 9.79 -7.03
CA CYS A 124 -2.57 11.17 -7.11
C CYS A 124 -2.28 11.72 -5.71
N PHE A 125 -1.35 12.66 -5.62
CA PHE A 125 -1.12 13.39 -4.37
C PHE A 125 -0.63 14.81 -4.64
N SER A 126 -0.76 15.68 -3.64
CA SER A 126 -0.13 16.99 -3.65
C SER A 126 0.33 17.36 -2.24
N TRP A 127 1.46 18.05 -2.14
CA TRP A 127 1.93 18.60 -0.87
C TRP A 127 1.09 19.82 -0.48
N LEU A 128 0.89 19.99 0.81
CA LEU A 128 0.12 21.09 1.39
C LEU A 128 1.00 22.06 2.18
N GLY A 129 1.95 21.52 2.96
CA GLY A 129 2.86 22.34 3.74
C GLY A 129 4.01 21.53 4.32
N THR A 130 5.08 22.22 4.71
CA THR A 130 6.29 21.63 5.31
C THR A 130 6.65 22.37 6.60
N GLY A 131 6.95 21.64 7.67
CA GLY A 131 7.34 22.22 8.96
C GLY A 131 7.60 21.18 10.05
N PRO A 132 7.67 21.59 11.33
CA PRO A 132 7.89 20.68 12.45
C PRO A 132 6.77 19.65 12.63
N LEU A 133 7.07 18.49 13.22
CA LEU A 133 6.11 17.39 13.42
C LEU A 133 4.79 17.84 14.05
N MET A 134 4.85 18.63 15.13
CA MET A 134 3.65 19.07 15.86
C MET A 134 2.80 20.05 15.03
N ALA A 135 3.41 20.89 14.20
CA ALA A 135 2.66 21.75 13.27
C ALA A 135 1.98 20.92 12.18
N ALA A 136 2.68 19.91 11.65
CA ALA A 136 2.13 18.99 10.65
C ALA A 136 0.94 18.17 11.22
N ARG A 137 1.05 17.61 12.43
CA ARG A 137 -0.03 16.85 13.10
C ARG A 137 -1.27 17.69 13.34
N ARG A 138 -1.11 18.90 13.91
CA ARG A 138 -2.24 19.83 14.12
C ARG A 138 -2.93 20.18 12.81
N THR A 139 -2.14 20.39 11.75
CA THR A 139 -2.68 20.68 10.41
C THR A 139 -3.42 19.48 9.83
N GLU A 140 -2.87 18.27 9.93
CA GLU A 140 -3.54 17.04 9.51
C GLU A 140 -4.89 16.85 10.18
N GLU A 141 -4.94 16.98 11.52
CA GLU A 141 -6.18 16.87 12.29
C GLU A 141 -7.22 17.94 11.93
N MET A 142 -6.78 19.20 11.82
CA MET A 142 -7.63 20.31 11.40
C MET A 142 -8.21 20.05 10.00
N LEU A 143 -7.37 19.72 9.03
CA LEU A 143 -7.78 19.52 7.64
C LEU A 143 -8.68 18.29 7.49
N ARG A 144 -8.42 17.22 8.23
CA ARG A 144 -9.28 16.04 8.25
C ARG A 144 -10.73 16.42 8.56
N THR A 145 -10.91 17.22 9.62
CA THR A 145 -12.23 17.71 10.04
C THR A 145 -12.81 18.72 9.04
N ALA A 146 -12.03 19.72 8.63
CA ALA A 146 -12.52 20.82 7.77
C ALA A 146 -12.85 20.36 6.34
N LEU A 147 -12.13 19.36 5.81
CA LEU A 147 -12.36 18.82 4.49
C LEU A 147 -13.39 17.67 4.48
N GLY A 148 -13.69 17.10 5.65
CA GLY A 148 -14.59 15.95 5.79
C GLY A 148 -14.02 14.66 5.22
N VAL A 149 -12.69 14.48 5.32
CA VAL A 149 -11.99 13.30 4.79
C VAL A 149 -11.71 12.28 5.90
N PRO A 150 -11.67 10.96 5.60
CA PRO A 150 -11.39 9.94 6.60
C PRO A 150 -9.94 9.97 7.10
N ASP A 151 -9.72 9.47 8.32
CA ASP A 151 -8.38 9.24 8.88
C ASP A 151 -7.65 8.11 8.14
N ARG A 152 -8.39 7.03 7.85
CA ARG A 152 -7.86 5.82 7.20
C ARG A 152 -8.82 5.36 6.11
N ILE A 153 -8.23 4.89 5.03
CA ILE A 153 -8.94 4.27 3.91
C ILE A 153 -8.47 2.83 3.80
N ALA A 154 -9.39 1.87 3.88
CA ALA A 154 -9.06 0.45 3.80
C ALA A 154 -8.54 0.08 2.42
N TYR A 155 -7.63 -0.90 2.34
CA TYR A 155 -7.10 -1.34 1.04
C TYR A 155 -8.18 -1.98 0.16
N ALA A 156 -9.19 -2.63 0.74
CA ALA A 156 -10.33 -3.15 0.01
C ALA A 156 -11.10 -2.03 -0.74
N GLU A 157 -11.31 -0.87 -0.10
CA GLU A 157 -11.95 0.29 -0.73
C GLU A 157 -11.10 0.85 -1.88
N LYS A 158 -9.77 0.94 -1.69
CA LYS A 158 -8.84 1.37 -2.76
C LYS A 158 -8.88 0.42 -3.96
N ARG A 159 -8.96 -0.89 -3.72
CA ARG A 159 -9.05 -1.91 -4.78
C ARG A 159 -10.37 -1.79 -5.55
N ALA A 160 -11.48 -1.57 -4.86
CA ALA A 160 -12.80 -1.45 -5.46
C ALA A 160 -12.90 -0.32 -6.49
N VAL A 161 -12.24 0.82 -6.25
CA VAL A 161 -12.25 1.96 -7.20
C VAL A 161 -11.14 1.91 -8.25
N ARG A 162 -10.16 1.00 -8.12
CA ARG A 162 -8.97 0.97 -8.99
C ARG A 162 -9.32 0.68 -10.45
N ALA A 163 -10.37 -0.10 -10.69
CA ALA A 163 -10.84 -0.42 -12.05
C ALA A 163 -11.60 0.73 -12.72
N ARG A 164 -11.99 1.76 -11.97
CA ARG A 164 -12.85 2.88 -12.42
C ARG A 164 -12.11 4.22 -12.37
N LEU A 165 -10.77 4.20 -12.50
CA LEU A 165 -9.98 5.43 -12.51
C LEU A 165 -10.29 6.24 -13.79
N PRO A 166 -10.40 7.58 -13.70
CA PRO A 166 -10.52 8.45 -14.86
C PRO A 166 -9.35 8.26 -15.84
N GLY A 167 -9.64 8.38 -17.14
CA GLY A 167 -8.69 8.09 -18.22
C GLY A 167 -7.56 9.10 -18.32
N THR A 168 -7.84 10.38 -18.02
CA THR A 168 -6.84 11.45 -18.17
C THR A 168 -6.22 11.89 -16.84
N ALA A 169 -4.98 12.38 -16.89
CA ALA A 169 -4.30 12.94 -15.71
C ALA A 169 -5.04 14.15 -15.14
N GLU A 170 -5.63 14.98 -16.00
CA GLU A 170 -6.39 16.16 -15.60
C GLU A 170 -7.64 15.82 -14.79
N GLU A 171 -8.40 14.79 -15.20
CA GLU A 171 -9.57 14.32 -14.45
C GLU A 171 -9.17 13.74 -13.10
N ARG A 172 -8.09 12.95 -13.05
CA ARG A 172 -7.56 12.41 -11.79
C ARG A 172 -7.07 13.50 -10.84
N ALA A 173 -6.49 14.58 -11.38
CA ALA A 173 -5.99 15.70 -10.59
C ALA A 173 -7.09 16.64 -10.07
N ALA A 174 -8.29 16.63 -10.65
CA ALA A 174 -9.34 17.61 -10.38
C ALA A 174 -9.77 17.64 -8.90
N GLU A 175 -10.03 16.48 -8.30
CA GLU A 175 -10.46 16.38 -6.90
C GLU A 175 -9.36 16.83 -5.93
N VAL A 176 -8.10 16.47 -6.22
CA VAL A 176 -6.93 16.91 -5.44
C VAL A 176 -6.78 18.42 -5.49
N ARG A 177 -6.86 19.03 -6.67
CA ARG A 177 -6.78 20.50 -6.83
C ARG A 177 -7.92 21.22 -6.11
N ALA A 178 -9.13 20.69 -6.19
CA ALA A 178 -10.29 21.26 -5.49
C ALA A 178 -10.12 21.24 -3.97
N LEU A 179 -9.65 20.12 -3.41
CA LEU A 179 -9.38 20.01 -1.98
C LEU A 179 -8.16 20.82 -1.54
N HIS A 180 -7.12 20.93 -2.37
CA HIS A 180 -5.96 21.78 -2.10
C HIS A 180 -6.39 23.25 -1.96
N ARG A 181 -7.18 23.78 -2.91
CA ARG A 181 -7.75 25.13 -2.83
C ARG A 181 -8.57 25.35 -1.56
N ARG A 182 -9.42 24.38 -1.19
CA ARG A 182 -10.20 24.45 0.06
C ARG A 182 -9.30 24.45 1.29
N ALA A 183 -8.23 23.65 1.29
CA ALA A 183 -7.30 23.54 2.41
C ALA A 183 -6.54 24.85 2.64
N VAL A 184 -5.98 25.45 1.58
CA VAL A 184 -5.18 26.69 1.69
C VAL A 184 -6.04 27.94 1.97
N ALA A 185 -7.35 27.89 1.72
CA ALA A 185 -8.28 28.97 2.03
C ALA A 185 -8.72 29.01 3.51
N LEU A 186 -8.21 28.12 4.36
CA LEU A 186 -8.51 28.13 5.80
C LEU A 186 -7.60 29.12 6.54
N ASP A 187 -8.14 29.87 7.50
CA ASP A 187 -7.35 30.87 8.26
C ASP A 187 -6.52 30.28 9.41
N ARG A 188 -6.66 28.98 9.70
CA ARG A 188 -6.12 28.33 10.91
C ARG A 188 -4.79 27.60 10.70
N TRP A 189 -4.03 27.97 9.68
CA TRP A 189 -2.74 27.33 9.42
C TRP A 189 -1.70 27.70 10.48
N PRO A 190 -0.94 26.73 11.03
CA PRO A 190 0.16 27.04 11.93
C PRO A 190 1.24 27.88 11.23
N GLU A 191 1.69 28.96 11.87
CA GLU A 191 2.72 29.88 11.33
C GLU A 191 4.05 29.17 10.99
N SER A 192 4.38 28.10 11.73
CA SER A 192 5.58 27.30 11.51
C SER A 192 5.47 26.27 10.39
N LEU A 193 4.34 26.21 9.68
CA LEU A 193 4.14 25.38 8.51
C LEU A 193 4.19 26.24 7.24
N ARG A 194 5.25 26.11 6.46
CA ARG A 194 5.35 26.77 5.15
C ARG A 194 4.43 26.08 4.16
N ALA A 195 3.50 26.81 3.54
CA ALA A 195 2.63 26.28 2.49
C ALA A 195 3.44 25.81 1.27
N GLU A 196 2.98 24.75 0.62
CA GLU A 196 3.54 24.23 -0.63
C GLU A 196 2.57 24.51 -1.80
N PRO A 197 3.08 24.78 -3.01
CA PRO A 197 2.23 25.01 -4.18
C PRO A 197 1.39 23.77 -4.52
N CYS A 198 0.26 23.98 -5.21
CA CYS A 198 -0.55 22.87 -5.71
C CYS A 198 0.11 22.22 -6.92
N GLU A 199 0.98 21.26 -6.65
CA GLU A 199 1.59 20.38 -7.65
C GLU A 199 1.00 18.99 -7.48
N VAL A 200 0.14 18.57 -8.42
CA VAL A 200 -0.43 17.22 -8.39
C VAL A 200 0.50 16.27 -9.11
N VAL A 201 0.98 15.27 -8.37
CA VAL A 201 1.76 14.16 -8.92
C VAL A 201 0.80 13.00 -9.20
N ASP A 202 0.93 12.40 -10.38
CA ASP A 202 0.17 11.25 -10.84
C ASP A 202 1.07 10.00 -10.90
N HIS A 203 0.68 8.96 -10.18
CA HIS A 203 1.40 7.68 -10.08
C HIS A 203 0.83 6.58 -10.98
N VAL A 204 -0.19 6.83 -11.82
CA VAL A 204 -0.76 5.79 -12.69
C VAL A 204 0.32 5.07 -13.51
N ARG A 205 1.22 5.83 -14.15
CA ARG A 205 2.37 5.28 -14.88
C ARG A 205 3.37 4.58 -13.96
N ALA A 206 3.67 5.16 -12.80
CA ALA A 206 4.60 4.57 -11.82
C ALA A 206 4.08 3.24 -11.25
N PHE A 207 2.77 3.04 -11.22
CA PHE A 207 2.11 1.82 -10.80
C PHE A 207 1.87 0.82 -11.94
N GLY A 208 2.20 1.19 -13.18
CA GLY A 208 1.91 0.38 -14.37
C GLY A 208 0.42 0.18 -14.60
N LEU A 209 -0.45 1.10 -14.18
CA LEU A 209 -1.91 0.93 -14.29
C LEU A 209 -2.49 1.36 -15.65
N GLU A 210 -1.68 1.94 -16.55
CA GLU A 210 -2.14 2.35 -17.88
C GLU A 210 -2.44 1.12 -18.75
N GLY A 211 -3.68 1.02 -19.24
CA GLY A 211 -4.08 -0.05 -20.16
C GLY A 211 -4.11 -1.46 -19.56
N VAL A 212 -3.96 -1.58 -18.23
CA VAL A 212 -4.02 -2.88 -17.56
C VAL A 212 -5.47 -3.31 -17.35
N PRO A 213 -5.83 -4.56 -17.70
CA PRO A 213 -7.17 -5.08 -17.45
C PRO A 213 -7.55 -4.98 -15.96
N ALA A 214 -8.83 -4.71 -15.70
CA ALA A 214 -9.36 -4.76 -14.35
C ALA A 214 -9.09 -6.14 -13.73
N ALA A 215 -8.66 -6.15 -12.47
CA ALA A 215 -8.50 -7.40 -11.75
C ALA A 215 -9.87 -8.06 -11.54
N PHE A 216 -9.94 -9.38 -11.67
CA PHE A 216 -11.17 -10.13 -11.43
C PHE A 216 -11.39 -10.42 -9.93
N GLY A 217 -10.34 -10.33 -9.11
CA GLY A 217 -10.43 -10.60 -7.68
C GLY A 217 -9.12 -10.37 -6.93
N GLU A 218 -9.15 -10.68 -5.63
CA GLU A 218 -8.00 -10.62 -4.75
C GLU A 218 -7.77 -11.94 -4.01
N VAL A 219 -6.50 -12.28 -3.77
CA VAL A 219 -6.12 -13.36 -2.86
C VAL A 219 -6.46 -12.97 -1.42
N THR A 220 -7.25 -13.80 -0.74
CA THR A 220 -7.70 -13.53 0.63
C THR A 220 -6.81 -14.16 1.69
N GLU A 221 -6.09 -15.23 1.34
CA GLU A 221 -5.15 -15.90 2.23
C GLU A 221 -4.10 -16.72 1.47
N LEU A 222 -2.96 -16.91 2.13
CA LEU A 222 -2.02 -17.95 1.76
C LEU A 222 -2.31 -19.20 2.60
N VAL A 223 -2.27 -20.37 1.97
CA VAL A 223 -2.55 -21.66 2.59
C VAL A 223 -1.44 -22.66 2.25
N PRO A 224 -1.13 -23.64 3.14
CA PRO A 224 -0.18 -24.71 2.84
C PRO A 224 -0.60 -25.50 1.60
N GLY A 225 0.35 -25.83 0.73
CA GLY A 225 0.10 -26.45 -0.58
C GLY A 225 -0.39 -25.48 -1.66
N GLY A 226 -0.72 -24.23 -1.29
CA GLY A 226 -1.16 -23.21 -2.22
C GLY A 226 -0.01 -22.59 -3.02
N ALA A 227 -0.29 -22.20 -4.25
CA ALA A 227 0.67 -21.58 -5.15
C ALA A 227 0.04 -20.45 -5.96
N ILE A 228 0.87 -19.48 -6.34
CA ILE A 228 0.48 -18.42 -7.26
C ILE A 228 1.64 -18.13 -8.21
N GLY A 229 1.32 -18.00 -9.48
CA GLY A 229 2.21 -17.63 -10.56
C GLY A 229 1.50 -16.73 -11.57
N GLY A 230 2.17 -15.68 -12.01
CA GLY A 230 1.70 -14.84 -13.10
C GLY A 230 2.70 -13.78 -13.51
N GLU A 231 2.35 -13.05 -14.57
CA GLU A 231 3.10 -11.89 -15.03
C GLU A 231 2.74 -10.66 -14.19
N LEU A 232 3.73 -9.93 -13.68
CA LEU A 232 3.49 -8.68 -12.97
C LEU A 232 3.13 -7.57 -13.96
N VAL A 233 1.85 -7.19 -13.98
CA VAL A 233 1.34 -6.17 -14.90
C VAL A 233 1.18 -4.79 -14.25
N ALA A 234 0.94 -4.73 -12.94
CA ALA A 234 0.85 -3.49 -12.18
C ALA A 234 1.15 -3.72 -10.70
N ALA A 235 1.39 -2.65 -9.94
CA ALA A 235 1.42 -2.69 -8.49
C ALA A 235 1.02 -1.34 -7.89
N ALA A 236 0.35 -1.35 -6.74
CA ALA A 236 -0.01 -0.12 -6.05
C ALA A 236 -0.03 -0.31 -4.53
N GLY A 237 0.84 0.40 -3.81
CA GLY A 237 1.03 0.16 -2.39
C GLY A 237 1.60 -1.25 -2.15
N PRO A 238 0.99 -2.10 -1.30
CA PRO A 238 1.42 -3.47 -1.07
C PRO A 238 0.89 -4.47 -2.12
N ASP A 239 0.03 -4.02 -3.04
CA ASP A 239 -0.70 -4.89 -3.95
C ASP A 239 0.12 -5.12 -5.22
N LEU A 240 0.32 -6.38 -5.57
CA LEU A 240 0.80 -6.80 -6.89
C LEU A 240 -0.40 -7.25 -7.73
N HIS A 241 -0.44 -6.83 -8.99
CA HIS A 241 -1.42 -7.29 -9.96
C HIS A 241 -0.73 -8.31 -10.86
N LEU A 242 -1.15 -9.57 -10.75
CA LEU A 242 -0.55 -10.68 -11.49
C LEU A 242 -1.53 -11.15 -12.56
N ALA A 243 -1.12 -11.07 -13.82
CA ALA A 243 -1.83 -11.69 -14.93
C ALA A 243 -1.55 -13.19 -14.92
N VAL A 244 -2.59 -13.96 -14.61
CA VAL A 244 -2.58 -15.42 -14.58
C VAL A 244 -3.19 -15.91 -15.89
N ARG A 245 -2.41 -16.68 -16.66
CA ARG A 245 -2.84 -17.12 -18.00
C ARG A 245 -4.15 -17.89 -17.95
N GLY A 246 -5.09 -17.50 -18.81
CA GLY A 246 -6.43 -18.11 -18.88
C GLY A 246 -7.38 -17.75 -17.73
N ARG A 247 -6.97 -16.92 -16.77
CA ARG A 247 -7.81 -16.49 -15.62
C ARG A 247 -7.98 -14.97 -15.54
N GLY A 248 -7.00 -14.20 -16.03
CA GLY A 248 -7.00 -12.74 -15.96
C GLY A 248 -6.12 -12.21 -14.82
N VAL A 249 -6.33 -10.95 -14.42
CA VAL A 249 -5.51 -10.27 -13.41
C VAL A 249 -6.06 -10.53 -12.00
N VAL A 250 -5.23 -11.01 -11.09
CA VAL A 250 -5.55 -11.17 -9.66
C VAL A 250 -4.68 -10.24 -8.81
N VAL A 251 -5.24 -9.68 -7.74
CA VAL A 251 -4.50 -8.87 -6.78
C VAL A 251 -3.94 -9.73 -5.65
N LEU A 252 -2.63 -9.64 -5.42
CA LEU A 252 -1.94 -10.23 -4.29
C LEU A 252 -1.45 -9.13 -3.34
N ASP A 253 -2.02 -9.08 -2.13
CA ASP A 253 -1.50 -8.26 -1.04
C ASP A 253 -0.23 -8.87 -0.46
N THR A 254 0.92 -8.26 -0.72
CA THR A 254 2.23 -8.80 -0.29
C THR A 254 2.38 -8.89 1.23
N ARG A 255 1.50 -8.24 2.01
CA ARG A 255 1.51 -8.38 3.48
C ARG A 255 1.06 -9.77 3.93
N LEU A 256 0.26 -10.48 3.12
CA LEU A 256 -0.12 -11.88 3.39
C LEU A 256 1.08 -12.83 3.33
N ILE A 257 2.10 -12.50 2.53
CA ILE A 257 3.30 -13.31 2.31
C ILE A 257 4.20 -13.34 3.55
N ARG A 258 4.23 -12.27 4.35
CA ARG A 258 5.14 -12.15 5.49
C ARG A 258 4.86 -13.21 6.54
N GLY A 259 5.90 -13.87 7.05
CA GLY A 259 5.79 -14.95 8.05
C GLY A 259 5.62 -16.35 7.47
N TRP A 260 5.47 -16.49 6.16
CA TRP A 260 5.53 -17.78 5.47
C TRP A 260 6.94 -18.12 5.01
N GLY A 261 7.27 -19.41 5.03
CA GLY A 261 8.38 -19.96 4.26
C GLY A 261 7.91 -20.31 2.86
N LEU A 262 8.48 -19.68 1.84
CA LEU A 262 8.10 -19.88 0.44
C LEU A 262 9.14 -20.73 -0.30
N VAL A 263 8.70 -21.38 -1.36
CA VAL A 263 9.57 -22.04 -2.35
C VAL A 263 9.22 -21.51 -3.74
N PRO A 264 10.14 -21.60 -4.73
CA PRO A 264 9.76 -21.39 -6.12
C PRO A 264 8.58 -22.31 -6.47
N SER A 265 7.65 -21.82 -7.30
CA SER A 265 6.60 -22.69 -7.84
C SER A 265 7.26 -23.83 -8.63
N LEU A 266 6.84 -25.07 -8.37
CA LEU A 266 7.32 -26.26 -9.09
C LEU A 266 6.42 -26.62 -10.27
N ARG A 267 5.22 -26.03 -10.32
CA ARG A 267 4.23 -26.16 -11.40
C ARG A 267 4.28 -24.89 -12.24
N ASP A 268 3.92 -25.01 -13.53
CA ASP A 268 3.87 -23.93 -14.52
C ASP A 268 3.59 -22.58 -13.86
N ASP A 269 4.39 -21.53 -14.15
CA ASP A 269 4.27 -20.25 -13.42
C ASP A 269 2.98 -19.44 -13.72
N ASP A 270 1.91 -20.10 -14.16
CA ASP A 270 0.53 -19.58 -14.34
C ASP A 270 -0.49 -20.23 -13.38
N GLU A 271 -0.04 -20.88 -12.30
CA GLU A 271 -0.94 -21.51 -11.33
C GLU A 271 -1.61 -20.46 -10.42
N LEU A 272 -2.88 -20.66 -10.10
CA LEU A 272 -3.59 -19.94 -9.05
C LEU A 272 -4.36 -20.94 -8.18
N ALA A 273 -3.68 -21.43 -7.15
CA ALA A 273 -4.19 -22.40 -6.18
C ALA A 273 -4.28 -21.77 -4.78
N LEU A 274 -4.74 -20.52 -4.72
CA LEU A 274 -5.00 -19.78 -3.48
C LEU A 274 -6.47 -19.35 -3.42
N PRO A 275 -7.07 -19.21 -2.23
CA PRO A 275 -8.41 -18.66 -2.10
C PRO A 275 -8.48 -17.23 -2.64
N VAL A 276 -9.44 -16.99 -3.52
CA VAL A 276 -9.68 -15.70 -4.16
C VAL A 276 -11.10 -15.24 -3.87
N ARG A 277 -11.24 -13.96 -3.54
CA ARG A 277 -12.51 -13.27 -3.53
C ARG A 277 -12.64 -12.49 -4.83
N GLU A 278 -13.60 -12.86 -5.64
CA GLU A 278 -13.90 -12.15 -6.89
C GLU A 278 -14.48 -10.78 -6.59
N PHE A 279 -14.12 -9.79 -7.40
CA PHE A 279 -14.77 -8.51 -7.40
C PHE A 279 -16.06 -8.66 -8.20
N HIS A 280 -17.19 -8.31 -7.60
CA HIS A 280 -18.44 -8.24 -8.35
C HIS A 280 -18.29 -7.17 -9.43
N GLN A 281 -18.19 -7.58 -10.69
CA GLN A 281 -18.48 -6.69 -11.80
C GLN A 281 -20.00 -6.52 -11.79
N GLU A 282 -20.48 -5.33 -11.43
CA GLU A 282 -21.79 -4.91 -11.91
C GLU A 282 -21.71 -5.02 -13.44
N GLN A 283 -22.40 -6.02 -14.00
CA GLN A 283 -22.72 -5.99 -15.42
C GLN A 283 -23.54 -4.72 -15.61
N ASP A 284 -22.99 -3.72 -16.28
CA ASP A 284 -23.77 -2.61 -16.80
C ASP A 284 -24.85 -3.23 -17.69
N GLY A 285 -26.04 -3.38 -17.13
CA GLY A 285 -27.20 -3.89 -17.83
C GLY A 285 -27.47 -2.96 -18.99
N LEU A 286 -27.29 -3.46 -20.21
CA LEU A 286 -27.84 -2.85 -21.41
C LEU A 286 -29.34 -2.65 -21.19
N PHE A 287 -29.76 -1.39 -21.07
CA PHE A 287 -31.10 -0.92 -21.42
C PHE A 287 -30.96 0.31 -22.30
#